data_AF-A0A1G5H031-F1
#
_entry.id   AF-A0A1G5H031-F1
#
_cell.length_a   1.000
_cell.length_b   1.000
_cell.length_c   1.000
_cell.angle_alpha   90.00
_cell.angle_beta   90.00
_cell.angle_gamma   90.00
#
_symmetry.space_group_name_H-M   'P 1'
#
loop_
_entity.id
_entity.type
_entity.pdbx_description
1 polymer ?
#
loop_
_entity_poly.entity_id
_entity_poly.type
_entity_poly.pdbx_seq_one_letter_code
_entity_poly.pdbx_strand_id
1 'polypeptide(L)'
;MAAKSAHLKVKGMHCTGCEETIENAVGHLPGIRKVNADYVKQTVDIEFDSKSIGESGIRHAIEEKGYEFESAFTESSGHAIRNALIFLTFLLVVGGMTFWGKSMIPGLVGEMSPQLGYAMLFSIGFFTGFHCIGMCGGFVVGYAAAIEPRTASTTAMAHLMYATGKTASYTAIGGSLGLLGSLMAFTPVMRGAVTLAASLFVIIYGLKMLNVFPILRNFTLRLPRFVVRGVSNELRQRRSPLSIGLLNGLMLGCGPLQAMYIMAAGTGSAQEGATMLFFFGLGTLVPLLSFGLIASSVSRDIINLLVRASAIMVIAMGLMMADRGLKLTGSGYDFNSLSARWQQATPADNHLESGGTTRQR
;
A
#
# COMPACT_ATOMS: atom_id res chain seq x y z
N MET A 1 -19.80 -23.02 -36.43
CA MET A 1 -19.00 -22.98 -35.19
C MET A 1 -19.91 -22.47 -34.09
N ALA A 2 -20.08 -23.22 -33.00
CA ALA A 2 -21.00 -22.86 -31.91
C ALA A 2 -20.24 -22.00 -30.89
N ALA A 3 -20.17 -20.69 -31.18
CA ALA A 3 -19.61 -19.72 -30.25
C ALA A 3 -20.49 -19.65 -29.00
N LYS A 4 -19.87 -19.87 -27.84
CA LYS A 4 -20.53 -19.80 -26.53
C LYS A 4 -19.86 -18.73 -25.70
N SER A 5 -20.66 -18.00 -24.93
CA SER A 5 -20.19 -17.01 -23.96
C SER A 5 -20.32 -17.57 -22.56
N ALA A 6 -19.26 -17.48 -21.74
CA ALA A 6 -19.29 -17.76 -20.32
C ALA A 6 -19.04 -16.48 -19.53
N HIS A 7 -19.79 -16.33 -18.44
CA HIS A 7 -19.69 -15.19 -17.55
C HIS A 7 -19.37 -15.72 -16.15
N LEU A 8 -18.09 -15.68 -15.78
CA LEU A 8 -17.58 -16.32 -14.57
C LEU A 8 -17.32 -15.28 -13.49
N LYS A 9 -17.74 -15.55 -12.26
CA LYS A 9 -17.37 -14.73 -11.10
C LYS A 9 -16.14 -15.27 -10.41
N VAL A 10 -15.09 -14.47 -10.36
CA VAL A 10 -13.74 -14.84 -9.92
C VAL A 10 -13.30 -13.95 -8.76
N LYS A 11 -13.03 -14.55 -7.60
CA LYS A 11 -12.51 -13.91 -6.39
C LYS A 11 -10.97 -13.83 -6.42
N GLY A 12 -10.44 -12.79 -5.78
CA GLY A 12 -8.98 -12.61 -5.58
C GLY A 12 -8.31 -11.69 -6.59
N MET A 13 -9.05 -11.05 -7.51
CA MET A 13 -8.47 -10.01 -8.37
C MET A 13 -8.43 -8.67 -7.63
N HIS A 14 -7.24 -8.07 -7.51
CA HIS A 14 -7.00 -6.84 -6.77
C HIS A 14 -6.52 -5.65 -7.63
N CYS A 15 -6.00 -5.91 -8.83
CA CYS A 15 -5.45 -4.87 -9.70
C CYS A 15 -5.61 -5.23 -11.18
N THR A 16 -5.30 -4.29 -12.06
CA THR A 16 -5.23 -4.49 -13.52
C THR A 16 -4.20 -5.56 -13.91
N GLY A 17 -3.15 -5.76 -13.12
CA GLY A 17 -2.23 -6.88 -13.31
C GLY A 17 -2.87 -8.25 -13.07
N CYS A 18 -3.88 -8.34 -12.19
CA CYS A 18 -4.66 -9.56 -12.01
C CYS A 18 -5.54 -9.85 -13.23
N GLU A 19 -6.14 -8.79 -13.82
CA GLU A 19 -6.92 -8.90 -15.07
C GLU A 19 -6.03 -9.46 -16.19
N GLU A 20 -4.87 -8.83 -16.40
CA GLU A 20 -3.92 -9.25 -17.46
C GLU A 20 -3.38 -10.67 -17.24
N THR A 21 -3.16 -11.08 -15.99
CA THR A 21 -2.75 -12.45 -15.66
C THR A 21 -3.79 -13.47 -16.09
N ILE A 22 -5.07 -13.20 -15.83
CA ILE A 22 -6.18 -14.08 -16.21
C ILE A 22 -6.39 -14.04 -17.73
N GLU A 23 -6.37 -12.86 -18.34
CA GLU A 23 -6.53 -12.69 -19.78
C GLU A 23 -5.42 -13.40 -20.55
N ASN A 24 -4.18 -13.33 -20.10
CA ASN A 24 -3.09 -14.10 -20.71
C ASN A 24 -3.26 -15.60 -20.48
N ALA A 25 -3.60 -16.03 -19.27
CA ALA A 25 -3.73 -17.47 -18.98
C ALA A 25 -4.84 -18.14 -19.79
N VAL A 26 -5.99 -17.49 -19.92
CA VAL A 26 -7.13 -18.00 -20.68
C VAL A 26 -6.97 -17.73 -22.16
N GLY A 27 -6.45 -16.57 -22.56
CA GLY A 27 -6.33 -16.14 -23.96
C GLY A 27 -5.41 -17.02 -24.81
N HIS A 28 -4.47 -17.75 -24.21
CA HIS A 28 -3.58 -18.68 -24.92
C HIS A 28 -4.19 -20.09 -25.08
N LEU A 29 -5.37 -20.35 -24.51
CA LEU A 29 -6.02 -21.65 -24.63
C LEU A 29 -6.61 -21.85 -26.05
N PRO A 30 -6.48 -23.06 -26.62
CA PRO A 30 -7.02 -23.34 -27.95
C PRO A 30 -8.54 -23.18 -27.96
N GLY A 31 -9.04 -22.33 -28.86
CA GLY A 31 -10.48 -22.10 -29.04
C GLY A 31 -11.07 -20.91 -28.31
N ILE A 32 -10.27 -20.13 -27.58
CA ILE A 32 -10.70 -18.84 -27.03
C ILE A 32 -10.66 -17.79 -28.13
N ARG A 33 -11.79 -17.10 -28.35
CA ARG A 33 -11.89 -15.99 -29.31
C ARG A 33 -11.64 -14.65 -28.64
N LYS A 34 -12.12 -14.52 -27.40
CA LYS A 34 -12.02 -13.29 -26.63
C LYS A 34 -12.11 -13.58 -25.14
N VAL A 35 -11.29 -12.89 -24.35
CA VAL A 35 -11.39 -12.87 -22.90
C VAL A 35 -11.29 -11.43 -22.41
N ASN A 36 -12.07 -11.08 -21.40
CA ASN A 36 -12.05 -9.77 -20.77
C ASN A 36 -12.29 -9.96 -19.26
N ALA A 37 -11.28 -9.68 -18.46
CA ALA A 37 -11.35 -9.78 -17.00
C ALA A 37 -11.62 -8.40 -16.39
N ASP A 38 -12.44 -8.35 -15.34
CA ASP A 38 -12.80 -7.12 -14.64
C ASP A 38 -12.59 -7.32 -13.11
N TYR A 39 -11.49 -6.78 -12.57
CA TYR A 39 -11.17 -6.88 -11.14
C TYR A 39 -12.15 -6.09 -10.27
N VAL A 40 -12.79 -5.06 -10.83
CA VAL A 40 -13.79 -4.25 -10.11
C VAL A 40 -15.06 -5.08 -9.94
N LYS A 41 -15.51 -5.74 -11.01
CA LYS A 41 -16.72 -6.56 -10.97
C LYS A 41 -16.50 -7.97 -10.42
N GLN A 42 -15.24 -8.40 -10.29
CA GLN A 42 -14.90 -9.81 -10.03
C GLN A 42 -15.48 -10.74 -11.08
N THR A 43 -15.48 -10.33 -12.34
CA THR A 43 -16.05 -11.10 -13.44
C THR A 43 -15.04 -11.33 -14.55
N VAL A 44 -15.14 -12.47 -15.22
CA VAL A 44 -14.38 -12.80 -16.41
C VAL A 44 -15.38 -13.18 -17.51
N ASP A 45 -15.39 -12.38 -18.57
CA ASP A 45 -16.16 -12.56 -19.79
C ASP A 45 -15.35 -13.34 -20.81
N ILE A 46 -15.83 -14.49 -21.25
CA ILE A 46 -15.10 -15.34 -22.20
C ILE A 46 -16.02 -15.74 -23.36
N GLU A 47 -15.55 -15.51 -24.59
CA GLU A 47 -16.13 -16.05 -25.82
C GLU A 47 -15.24 -17.19 -26.33
N PHE A 48 -15.78 -18.40 -26.42
CA PHE A 48 -15.02 -19.60 -26.77
C PHE A 48 -15.81 -20.53 -27.71
N ASP A 49 -15.08 -21.38 -28.44
CA ASP A 49 -15.68 -22.47 -29.21
C ASP A 49 -15.88 -23.70 -28.30
N SER A 50 -17.15 -24.07 -28.13
CA SER A 50 -17.58 -25.18 -27.28
C SER A 50 -17.10 -26.56 -27.74
N LYS A 51 -16.60 -26.68 -28.98
CA LYS A 51 -16.02 -27.93 -29.50
C LYS A 51 -14.55 -28.15 -29.13
N SER A 52 -13.79 -27.07 -28.87
CA SER A 52 -12.35 -27.14 -28.60
C SER A 52 -12.03 -27.09 -27.11
N ILE A 53 -12.81 -26.35 -26.32
CA ILE A 53 -12.58 -26.24 -24.88
C ILE A 53 -13.90 -26.13 -24.13
N GLY A 54 -14.02 -26.87 -23.02
CA GLY A 54 -15.16 -26.79 -22.12
C GLY A 54 -14.97 -25.72 -21.04
N GLU A 55 -16.07 -25.27 -20.42
CA GLU A 55 -16.02 -24.32 -19.30
C GLU A 55 -15.15 -24.84 -18.14
N SER A 56 -15.09 -26.16 -17.92
CA SER A 56 -14.22 -26.80 -16.93
C SER A 56 -12.73 -26.56 -17.19
N GLY A 57 -12.28 -26.64 -18.43
CA GLY A 57 -10.88 -26.37 -18.79
C GLY A 57 -10.50 -24.91 -18.58
N ILE A 58 -11.44 -23.99 -18.83
CA ILE A 58 -11.24 -22.55 -18.58
C ILE A 58 -11.20 -22.27 -17.08
N ARG A 59 -12.09 -22.88 -16.30
CA ARG A 59 -12.06 -22.79 -14.82
C ARG A 59 -10.75 -23.32 -14.26
N HIS A 60 -10.30 -24.47 -14.76
CA HIS A 60 -9.04 -25.06 -14.33
C HIS A 60 -7.83 -24.15 -14.62
N ALA A 61 -7.78 -23.53 -15.80
CA ALA A 61 -6.69 -22.59 -16.13
C ALA A 61 -6.68 -21.35 -15.21
N ILE A 62 -7.85 -20.87 -14.81
CA ILE A 62 -8.00 -19.75 -13.87
C ILE A 62 -7.61 -20.17 -12.43
N GLU A 63 -8.01 -21.38 -12.01
CA GLU A 63 -7.62 -22.00 -10.73
C GLU A 63 -6.12 -22.32 -10.65
N GLU A 64 -5.49 -22.72 -11.76
CA GLU A 64 -4.05 -22.92 -11.85
C GLU A 64 -3.30 -21.58 -11.68
N LYS A 65 -3.90 -20.49 -12.17
CA LYS A 65 -3.47 -19.12 -11.83
C LYS A 65 -3.94 -18.67 -10.45
N GLY A 66 -4.52 -19.57 -9.66
CA GLY A 66 -4.85 -19.43 -8.24
C GLY A 66 -5.90 -18.37 -7.94
N TYR A 67 -6.87 -18.23 -8.83
CA TYR A 67 -8.08 -17.48 -8.57
C TYR A 67 -9.25 -18.44 -8.29
N GLU A 68 -10.15 -18.03 -7.41
CA GLU A 68 -11.26 -18.88 -6.95
C GLU A 68 -12.58 -18.45 -7.57
N PHE A 69 -13.53 -19.37 -7.72
CA PHE A 69 -14.87 -19.06 -8.22
C PHE A 69 -15.89 -18.91 -7.09
N GLU A 70 -16.83 -17.97 -7.25
CA GLU A 70 -17.87 -17.72 -6.24
C GLU A 70 -18.77 -18.94 -5.97
N SER A 71 -18.88 -19.90 -6.90
CA SER A 71 -19.65 -21.13 -6.73
C SER A 71 -19.01 -22.19 -5.81
N ALA A 72 -17.79 -21.97 -5.30
CA ALA A 72 -17.05 -22.95 -4.50
C ALA A 72 -17.10 -22.69 -2.97
N PHE A 73 -17.83 -21.69 -2.49
CA PHE A 73 -17.89 -21.38 -1.05
C PHE A 73 -19.14 -21.96 -0.37
N THR A 74 -18.95 -23.06 0.35
CA THR A 74 -19.59 -23.25 1.67
C THR A 74 -18.72 -22.51 2.69
N GLU A 75 -19.24 -21.42 3.28
CA GLU A 75 -18.51 -20.71 4.33
C GLU A 75 -18.34 -21.62 5.56
N SER A 76 -17.11 -22.09 5.79
CA SER A 76 -16.73 -22.79 7.01
C SER A 76 -16.34 -21.79 8.10
N SER A 77 -17.10 -21.82 9.20
CA SER A 77 -16.97 -21.01 10.43
C SER A 77 -15.55 -20.96 11.03
N GLY A 78 -14.64 -21.88 10.66
CA GLY A 78 -13.26 -21.89 11.14
C GLY A 78 -12.39 -20.74 10.61
N HIS A 79 -12.71 -20.17 9.44
CA HIS A 79 -11.93 -19.09 8.85
C HIS A 79 -12.13 -17.75 9.57
N ALA A 80 -13.33 -17.51 10.13
CA ALA A 80 -13.63 -16.29 10.87
C ALA A 80 -12.80 -16.18 12.16
N ILE A 81 -12.68 -17.29 12.90
CA ILE A 81 -11.91 -17.34 14.16
C ILE A 81 -10.41 -17.22 13.90
N ARG A 82 -9.89 -17.86 12.86
CA ARG A 82 -8.47 -17.72 12.45
C ARG A 82 -8.14 -16.28 12.06
N ASN A 83 -9.02 -15.64 11.28
CA ASN A 83 -8.83 -14.24 10.88
C ASN A 83 -8.95 -13.29 12.07
N ALA A 84 -9.84 -13.57 13.03
CA ALA A 84 -9.96 -12.80 14.27
C ALA A 84 -8.73 -12.95 15.18
N LEU A 85 -8.17 -14.15 15.29
CA LEU A 85 -6.92 -14.39 16.02
C LEU A 85 -5.74 -13.65 15.39
N ILE A 86 -5.58 -13.72 14.07
CA ILE A 86 -4.52 -12.98 13.37
C ILE A 86 -4.71 -11.48 13.55
N PHE A 87 -5.95 -10.98 13.49
CA PHE A 87 -6.29 -9.58 13.75
C PHE A 87 -5.96 -9.14 15.19
N LEU A 88 -6.23 -9.99 16.18
CA LEU A 88 -5.95 -9.71 17.60
C LEU A 88 -4.44 -9.72 17.90
N THR A 89 -3.70 -10.71 17.38
CA THR A 89 -2.24 -10.77 17.47
C THR A 89 -1.60 -9.55 16.78
N PHE A 90 -2.17 -9.12 15.66
CA PHE A 90 -1.74 -7.93 14.93
C PHE A 90 -2.02 -6.62 15.70
N LEU A 91 -3.17 -6.48 16.36
CA LEU A 91 -3.49 -5.32 17.20
C LEU A 91 -2.56 -5.24 18.41
N LEU A 92 -2.14 -6.40 18.93
CA LEU A 92 -1.11 -6.52 19.96
C LEU A 92 0.29 -6.12 19.46
N VAL A 93 0.66 -6.50 18.23
CA VAL A 93 1.95 -6.14 17.63
C VAL A 93 2.02 -4.65 17.27
N VAL A 94 0.98 -4.09 16.65
CA VAL A 94 0.92 -2.67 16.29
C VAL A 94 0.74 -1.79 17.54
N GLY A 95 -0.10 -2.20 18.48
CA GLY A 95 -0.21 -1.58 19.81
C GLY A 95 1.12 -1.64 20.55
N GLY A 96 1.81 -2.78 20.50
CA GLY A 96 3.16 -2.96 21.02
C GLY A 96 4.15 -2.01 20.37
N MET A 97 4.19 -1.92 19.03
CA MET A 97 5.16 -1.12 18.28
C MET A 97 4.95 0.39 18.47
N THR A 98 3.69 0.84 18.58
CA THR A 98 3.35 2.24 18.87
C THR A 98 3.63 2.62 20.33
N PHE A 99 3.40 1.70 21.27
CA PHE A 99 3.78 1.86 22.68
C PHE A 99 5.32 1.87 22.86
N TRP A 100 6.03 0.97 22.19
CA TRP A 100 7.48 0.89 22.21
C TRP A 100 8.14 2.13 21.60
N GLY A 101 7.62 2.61 20.47
CA GLY A 101 8.06 3.86 19.86
C GLY A 101 7.94 5.03 20.84
N LYS A 102 6.81 5.16 21.54
CA LYS A 102 6.61 6.26 22.49
C LYS A 102 7.55 6.21 23.70
N SER A 103 7.96 5.00 24.14
CA SER A 103 8.90 4.82 25.26
C SER A 103 10.39 4.90 24.87
N MET A 104 10.77 4.53 23.65
CA MET A 104 12.18 4.46 23.22
C MET A 104 12.67 5.75 22.53
N ILE A 105 11.77 6.50 21.88
CA ILE A 105 12.11 7.70 21.09
C ILE A 105 12.68 8.87 21.94
N PRO A 106 12.26 9.14 23.19
CA PRO A 106 12.78 10.28 23.94
C PRO A 106 14.29 10.17 24.28
N GLY A 107 14.82 8.96 24.41
CA GLY A 107 16.24 8.73 24.74
C GLY A 107 17.19 8.76 23.53
N LEU A 108 16.68 8.44 22.33
CA LEU A 108 17.48 8.37 21.10
C LEU A 108 17.66 9.72 20.39
N VAL A 109 16.84 10.71 20.73
CA VAL A 109 16.85 12.05 20.10
C VAL A 109 17.86 13.00 20.76
N GLY A 110 18.35 12.67 21.96
CA GLY A 110 19.23 13.54 22.75
C GLY A 110 20.71 13.56 22.33
N GLU A 111 21.19 12.56 21.60
CA GLU A 111 22.61 12.41 21.21
C GLU A 111 22.76 12.11 19.72
N MET A 112 22.34 13.04 18.86
CA MET A 112 22.39 12.83 17.40
C MET A 112 23.74 13.25 16.80
N SER A 113 24.57 12.27 16.46
CA SER A 113 25.62 12.43 15.44
C SER A 113 25.02 12.28 14.03
N PRO A 114 25.58 12.94 12.99
CA PRO A 114 25.09 12.83 11.62
C PRO A 114 25.03 11.38 11.09
N GLN A 115 25.94 10.52 11.54
CA GLN A 115 26.00 9.10 11.17
C GLN A 115 24.85 8.28 11.78
N LEU A 116 24.39 8.63 12.99
CA LEU A 116 23.24 7.98 13.64
C LEU A 116 21.91 8.31 12.92
N GLY A 117 21.83 9.50 12.30
CA GLY A 117 20.70 9.93 11.50
C GLY A 117 20.46 9.07 10.25
N TYR A 118 21.52 8.74 9.49
CA TYR A 118 21.37 7.93 8.26
C TYR A 118 20.99 6.47 8.55
N ALA A 119 21.56 5.87 9.59
CA ALA A 119 21.20 4.52 10.03
C ALA A 119 19.72 4.45 10.49
N MET A 120 19.24 5.50 11.15
CA MET A 120 17.83 5.63 11.53
C MET A 120 16.94 5.75 10.29
N LEU A 121 17.30 6.61 9.32
CA LEU A 121 16.53 6.76 8.07
C LEU A 121 16.46 5.48 7.25
N PHE A 122 17.57 4.74 7.17
CA PHE A 122 17.60 3.41 6.57
C PHE A 122 16.68 2.44 7.30
N SER A 123 16.72 2.44 8.64
CA SER A 123 15.86 1.57 9.47
C SER A 123 14.38 1.91 9.30
N ILE A 124 14.03 3.21 9.28
CA ILE A 124 12.68 3.68 8.96
C ILE A 124 12.28 3.20 7.56
N GLY A 125 13.17 3.33 6.57
CA GLY A 125 12.96 2.79 5.22
C GLY A 125 12.72 1.28 5.21
N PHE A 126 13.49 0.51 5.97
CA PHE A 126 13.34 -0.93 6.10
C PHE A 126 11.98 -1.33 6.69
N PHE A 127 11.61 -0.76 7.84
CA PHE A 127 10.32 -1.09 8.46
C PHE A 127 9.13 -0.58 7.64
N THR A 128 9.26 0.56 6.96
CA THR A 128 8.20 1.05 6.04
C THR A 128 8.15 0.27 4.73
N GLY A 129 9.22 -0.44 4.36
CA GLY A 129 9.26 -1.28 3.16
C GLY A 129 8.26 -2.44 3.18
N PHE A 130 7.85 -2.94 4.34
CA PHE A 130 6.78 -3.95 4.45
C PHE A 130 5.44 -3.45 3.90
N HIS A 131 5.17 -2.14 3.99
CA HIS A 131 4.00 -1.53 3.39
C HIS A 131 4.11 -1.45 1.86
N CYS A 132 5.34 -1.27 1.35
CA CYS A 132 5.61 -1.27 -0.09
C CYS A 132 5.28 -2.63 -0.73
N ILE A 133 5.36 -3.74 0.01
CA ILE A 133 4.90 -5.05 -0.47
C ILE A 133 3.41 -5.00 -0.83
N GLY A 134 2.60 -4.32 -0.02
CA GLY A 134 1.17 -4.17 -0.25
C GLY A 134 0.81 -3.27 -1.43
N MET A 135 1.46 -2.10 -1.55
CA MET A 135 1.14 -1.13 -2.60
C MET A 135 1.91 -1.35 -3.90
N CYS A 136 3.21 -1.62 -3.81
CA CYS A 136 4.08 -1.82 -4.96
C CYS A 136 4.14 -3.28 -5.43
N GLY A 137 3.69 -4.24 -4.62
CA GLY A 137 3.75 -5.67 -4.94
C GLY A 137 3.02 -6.04 -6.23
N GLY A 138 1.91 -5.36 -6.55
CA GLY A 138 1.21 -5.57 -7.83
C GLY A 138 2.06 -5.23 -9.06
N PHE A 139 2.87 -4.17 -8.99
CA PHE A 139 3.82 -3.86 -10.07
C PHE A 139 4.94 -4.89 -10.14
N VAL A 140 5.45 -5.31 -8.99
CA VAL A 140 6.50 -6.33 -8.87
C VAL A 140 6.07 -7.65 -9.50
N VAL A 141 4.88 -8.13 -9.17
CA VAL A 141 4.30 -9.34 -9.78
C VAL A 141 4.00 -9.13 -11.26
N GLY A 142 3.47 -7.96 -11.63
CA GLY A 142 3.08 -7.64 -13.01
C GLY A 142 4.26 -7.64 -13.99
N TYR A 143 5.38 -6.97 -13.67
CA TYR A 143 6.54 -7.01 -14.56
C TYR A 143 7.26 -8.36 -14.47
N ALA A 144 7.31 -9.02 -13.31
CA ALA A 144 7.96 -10.33 -13.18
C ALA A 144 7.24 -11.40 -14.02
N ALA A 145 5.91 -11.31 -14.13
CA ALA A 145 5.13 -12.19 -15.00
C ALA A 145 5.42 -11.96 -16.49
N ALA A 146 5.91 -10.79 -16.88
CA ALA A 146 6.18 -10.42 -18.28
C ALA A 146 7.61 -10.74 -18.77
N ILE A 147 8.49 -11.24 -17.90
CA ILE A 147 9.89 -11.56 -18.25
C ILE A 147 9.98 -12.96 -18.88
N GLU A 148 10.65 -13.05 -20.03
CA GLU A 148 11.03 -14.30 -20.69
C GLU A 148 12.49 -14.20 -21.20
N PRO A 149 13.36 -15.23 -20.99
CA PRO A 149 13.12 -16.45 -20.20
C PRO A 149 13.12 -16.18 -18.69
N ARG A 150 12.28 -16.92 -17.94
CA ARG A 150 12.16 -16.80 -16.48
C ARG A 150 13.30 -17.52 -15.75
N THR A 151 14.46 -16.87 -15.69
CA THR A 151 15.59 -17.33 -14.86
C THR A 151 15.66 -16.52 -13.56
N ALA A 152 16.29 -17.09 -12.53
CA ALA A 152 16.51 -16.40 -11.26
C ALA A 152 17.29 -15.08 -11.46
N SER A 153 18.26 -15.06 -12.39
CA SER A 153 19.06 -13.86 -12.66
C SER A 153 18.30 -12.76 -13.38
N THR A 154 17.47 -13.10 -14.38
CA THR A 154 16.66 -12.12 -15.13
C THR A 154 15.59 -11.49 -14.24
N THR A 155 14.99 -12.30 -13.37
CA THR A 155 14.00 -11.84 -12.39
C THR A 155 14.67 -10.94 -11.33
N ALA A 156 15.80 -11.35 -10.77
CA ALA A 156 16.57 -10.54 -9.83
C ALA A 156 17.03 -9.21 -10.43
N MET A 157 17.50 -9.22 -11.68
CA MET A 157 17.90 -8.01 -12.40
C MET A 157 16.72 -7.07 -12.62
N ALA A 158 15.54 -7.59 -12.94
CA ALA A 158 14.34 -6.76 -13.07
C ALA A 158 13.91 -6.12 -11.75
N HIS A 159 13.97 -6.85 -10.63
CA HIS A 159 13.74 -6.26 -9.31
C HIS A 159 14.77 -5.18 -8.98
N LEU A 160 16.04 -5.40 -9.34
CA LEU A 160 17.11 -4.43 -9.13
C LEU A 160 16.93 -3.17 -9.99
N MET A 161 16.53 -3.33 -11.25
CA MET A 161 16.21 -2.20 -12.14
C MET A 161 15.04 -1.37 -11.59
N TYR A 162 13.97 -2.02 -11.13
CA TYR A 162 12.83 -1.36 -10.49
C TYR A 162 13.25 -0.64 -9.19
N ALA A 163 14.00 -1.32 -8.34
CA ALA A 163 14.54 -0.79 -7.08
C ALA A 163 15.40 0.46 -7.31
N THR A 164 16.34 0.39 -8.24
CA THR A 164 17.22 1.51 -8.59
C THR A 164 16.43 2.67 -9.15
N GLY A 165 15.46 2.42 -10.03
CA GLY A 165 14.57 3.47 -10.55
C GLY A 165 13.79 4.19 -9.45
N LYS A 166 13.26 3.43 -8.48
CA LYS A 166 12.53 3.96 -7.33
C LYS A 166 13.41 4.81 -6.42
N THR A 167 14.58 4.31 -6.03
CA THR A 167 15.52 5.03 -5.16
C THR A 167 16.08 6.28 -5.85
N ALA A 168 16.39 6.20 -7.15
CA ALA A 168 16.83 7.36 -7.93
C ALA A 168 15.75 8.45 -7.97
N SER A 169 14.49 8.06 -8.20
CA SER A 169 13.35 8.98 -8.19
C SER A 169 13.14 9.63 -6.82
N TYR A 170 13.21 8.85 -5.72
CA TYR A 170 13.14 9.39 -4.36
C TYR A 170 14.26 10.38 -4.06
N THR A 171 15.49 10.04 -4.45
CA THR A 171 16.67 10.90 -4.26
C THR A 171 16.51 12.22 -5.03
N ALA A 172 16.06 12.16 -6.28
CA ALA A 172 15.83 13.34 -7.12
C ALA A 172 14.73 14.25 -6.55
N ILE A 173 13.61 13.67 -6.11
CA ILE A 173 12.51 14.44 -5.51
C ILE A 173 12.94 15.01 -4.16
N GLY A 174 13.66 14.24 -3.34
CA GLY A 174 14.20 14.71 -2.07
C GLY A 174 15.13 15.90 -2.23
N GLY A 175 16.05 15.85 -3.19
CA GLY A 175 16.92 16.98 -3.49
C GLY A 175 16.19 18.19 -4.06
N SER A 176 15.19 17.95 -4.92
CA SER A 176 14.34 19.02 -5.46
C SER A 176 13.55 19.72 -4.36
N LEU A 177 12.94 18.96 -3.45
CA LEU A 177 12.18 19.51 -2.32
C LEU A 177 13.08 20.16 -1.27
N GLY A 178 14.28 19.62 -1.02
CA GLY A 178 15.28 20.27 -0.17
C GLY A 178 15.74 21.62 -0.73
N LEU A 179 15.95 21.69 -2.05
CA LEU A 179 16.24 22.95 -2.73
C LEU A 179 15.04 23.92 -2.62
N LEU A 180 13.83 23.46 -2.91
CA LEU A 180 12.61 24.29 -2.78
C LEU A 180 12.41 24.77 -1.34
N GLY A 181 12.80 23.97 -0.34
CA GLY A 181 12.81 24.32 1.06
C GLY A 181 13.68 25.54 1.39
N SER A 182 14.75 25.76 0.63
CA SER A 182 15.59 26.97 0.76
C SER A 182 14.90 28.24 0.24
N LEU A 183 13.93 28.08 -0.66
CA LEU A 183 13.24 29.18 -1.35
C LEU A 183 11.86 29.47 -0.75
N MET A 184 11.23 28.47 -0.10
CA MET A 184 9.85 28.52 0.37
C MET A 184 9.75 28.03 1.82
N ALA A 185 9.42 28.94 2.73
CA ALA A 185 9.01 28.58 4.08
C ALA A 185 7.60 27.97 4.04
N PHE A 186 7.51 26.65 3.99
CA PHE A 186 6.23 25.95 4.08
C PHE A 186 5.55 26.25 5.42
N THR A 187 4.41 26.94 5.38
CA THR A 187 3.64 27.23 6.59
C THR A 187 3.13 25.93 7.25
N PRO A 188 2.98 25.89 8.58
CA PRO A 188 2.43 24.73 9.28
C PRO A 188 1.07 24.28 8.73
N VAL A 189 0.21 25.25 8.37
CA VAL A 189 -1.11 25.00 7.78
C VAL A 189 -1.00 24.30 6.42
N MET A 190 -0.10 24.73 5.53
CA MET A 190 0.10 24.07 4.23
C MET A 190 0.61 22.65 4.38
N ARG A 191 1.58 22.42 5.30
CA ARG A 191 2.08 21.07 5.62
C ARG A 191 0.97 20.19 6.18
N GLY A 192 0.16 20.74 7.07
CA GLY A 192 -1.00 20.06 7.65
C GLY A 192 -2.04 19.68 6.60
N ALA A 193 -2.41 20.61 5.72
CA ALA A 193 -3.38 20.37 4.65
C ALA A 193 -2.94 19.29 3.66
N VAL A 194 -1.69 19.33 3.19
CA VAL A 194 -1.12 18.30 2.31
C VAL A 194 -1.11 16.93 3.00
N THR A 195 -0.71 16.89 4.28
CA THR A 195 -0.69 15.66 5.07
C THR A 195 -2.11 15.10 5.25
N LEU A 196 -3.11 15.96 5.46
CA LEU A 196 -4.51 15.54 5.60
C LEU A 196 -5.08 15.00 4.30
N ALA A 197 -4.92 15.72 3.20
CA ALA A 197 -5.38 15.28 1.88
C ALA A 197 -4.78 13.92 1.51
N ALA A 198 -3.50 13.75 1.79
CA ALA A 198 -2.82 12.49 1.59
C ALA A 198 -3.28 11.37 2.52
N SER A 199 -3.47 11.67 3.81
CA SER A 199 -3.95 10.69 4.79
C SER A 199 -5.32 10.14 4.39
N LEU A 200 -6.20 10.99 3.86
CA LEU A 200 -7.50 10.60 3.34
C LEU A 200 -7.34 9.63 2.15
N PHE A 201 -6.47 9.95 1.19
CA PHE A 201 -6.18 9.07 0.05
C PHE A 201 -5.63 7.70 0.49
N VAL A 202 -4.69 7.68 1.43
CA VAL A 202 -4.06 6.47 1.98
C VAL A 202 -5.08 5.60 2.73
N ILE A 203 -5.95 6.21 3.54
CA ILE A 203 -7.04 5.50 4.25
C ILE A 203 -8.02 4.90 3.25
N ILE A 204 -8.47 5.67 2.24
CA ILE A 204 -9.36 5.17 1.19
C ILE A 204 -8.72 3.99 0.44
N TYR A 205 -7.43 4.09 0.09
CA TYR A 205 -6.71 3.01 -0.58
C TYR A 205 -6.59 1.76 0.30
N GLY A 206 -6.25 1.91 1.58
CA GLY A 206 -6.20 0.81 2.55
C GLY A 206 -7.56 0.13 2.74
N LEU A 207 -8.65 0.91 2.86
CA LEU A 207 -10.02 0.39 2.96
C LEU A 207 -10.43 -0.37 1.69
N LYS A 208 -10.05 0.13 0.51
CA LYS A 208 -10.27 -0.55 -0.77
C LYS A 208 -9.51 -1.88 -0.85
N MET A 209 -8.29 -1.93 -0.33
CA MET A 209 -7.46 -3.13 -0.28
C MET A 209 -8.05 -4.23 0.64
N LEU A 210 -8.74 -3.82 1.71
CA LEU A 210 -9.48 -4.70 2.62
C LEU A 210 -10.76 -5.28 2.00
N ASN A 211 -11.26 -4.70 0.91
CA ASN A 211 -12.47 -5.15 0.19
C ASN A 211 -13.71 -5.36 1.09
N VAL A 212 -13.79 -4.63 2.21
CA VAL A 212 -14.86 -4.75 3.22
C VAL A 212 -16.17 -4.14 2.71
N PHE A 213 -16.08 -3.14 1.84
CA PHE A 213 -17.23 -2.43 1.29
C PHE A 213 -17.26 -2.52 -0.24
N PRO A 214 -18.25 -3.21 -0.84
CA PRO A 214 -18.41 -3.28 -2.30
C PRO A 214 -18.54 -1.91 -2.97
N ILE A 215 -19.09 -0.93 -2.25
CA ILE A 215 -19.32 0.44 -2.73
C ILE A 215 -18.04 1.22 -3.04
N LEU A 216 -16.95 0.96 -2.31
CA LEU A 216 -15.64 1.59 -2.51
C LEU A 216 -14.89 1.04 -3.75
N ARG A 217 -15.41 -0.04 -4.35
CA ARG A 217 -14.83 -0.67 -5.54
C ARG A 217 -15.09 0.10 -6.83
N ASN A 218 -16.22 0.82 -6.90
CA ASN A 218 -16.62 1.59 -8.08
C ASN A 218 -15.83 2.90 -8.26
N PHE A 219 -15.12 3.36 -7.22
CA PHE A 219 -14.33 4.60 -7.29
C PHE A 219 -12.97 4.33 -7.94
N THR A 220 -12.97 4.13 -9.25
CA THR A 220 -11.76 4.08 -10.09
C THR A 220 -11.96 5.00 -11.28
N LEU A 221 -11.10 6.00 -11.44
CA LEU A 221 -11.02 6.76 -12.69
C LEU A 221 -10.50 5.79 -13.77
N ARG A 222 -11.41 5.17 -14.50
CA ARG A 222 -11.06 4.44 -15.72
C ARG A 222 -10.62 5.46 -16.75
N LEU A 223 -9.35 5.38 -17.15
CA LEU A 223 -8.90 6.12 -18.32
C LEU A 223 -9.70 5.64 -19.54
N PRO A 224 -10.19 6.56 -20.40
CA PRO A 224 -10.97 6.19 -21.57
C PRO A 224 -10.19 5.22 -22.48
N ARG A 225 -10.88 4.25 -23.08
CA ARG A 225 -10.27 3.17 -23.88
C ARG A 225 -9.39 3.65 -25.04
N PHE A 226 -9.58 4.87 -25.53
CA PHE A 226 -8.73 5.49 -26.56
C PHE A 226 -7.37 5.96 -26.01
N VAL A 227 -7.34 6.48 -24.77
CA VAL A 227 -6.09 6.80 -24.06
C VAL A 227 -5.34 5.51 -23.77
N VAL A 228 -6.05 4.47 -23.32
CA VAL A 228 -5.45 3.17 -23.04
C VAL A 228 -4.92 2.52 -24.32
N ARG A 229 -5.59 2.62 -25.49
CA ARG A 229 -5.07 2.06 -26.76
C ARG A 229 -3.88 2.83 -27.34
N GLY A 230 -3.89 4.17 -27.25
CA GLY A 230 -2.77 5.00 -27.71
C GLY A 230 -1.53 4.84 -26.82
N VAL A 231 -1.73 4.79 -25.51
CA VAL A 231 -0.66 4.67 -24.52
C VAL A 231 -0.24 3.21 -24.31
N SER A 232 -1.12 2.21 -24.46
CA SER A 232 -0.74 0.79 -24.27
C SER A 232 0.08 0.23 -25.41
N ASN A 233 0.11 0.85 -26.61
CA ASN A 233 0.98 0.36 -27.69
C ASN A 233 2.44 0.82 -27.49
N GLU A 234 2.65 2.04 -27.01
CA GLU A 234 4.00 2.55 -26.64
C GLU A 234 4.47 2.04 -25.27
N LEU A 235 3.59 1.97 -24.26
CA LEU A 235 3.94 1.41 -22.94
C LEU A 235 4.09 -0.11 -22.96
N ARG A 236 3.42 -0.87 -23.86
CA ARG A 236 3.71 -2.32 -24.06
C ARG A 236 5.15 -2.55 -24.51
N GLN A 237 5.68 -1.67 -25.37
CA GLN A 237 7.03 -1.81 -25.93
C GLN A 237 8.14 -1.34 -24.97
N ARG A 238 7.81 -0.53 -23.95
CA ARG A 238 8.77 0.00 -22.97
C ARG A 238 8.43 -0.36 -21.51
N ARG A 239 7.95 -1.59 -21.23
CA ARG A 239 7.85 -2.12 -19.86
C ARG A 239 9.23 -2.43 -19.24
N SER A 240 10.16 -1.49 -19.28
CA SER A 240 11.40 -1.68 -18.52
C SER A 240 11.05 -1.53 -17.02
N PRO A 241 11.42 -2.51 -16.16
CA PRO A 241 11.18 -2.42 -14.72
C PRO A 241 11.72 -1.11 -14.11
N LEU A 242 12.80 -0.57 -14.72
CA LEU A 242 13.37 0.74 -14.41
C LEU A 242 12.37 1.89 -14.59
N SER A 243 11.65 1.95 -15.71
CA SER A 243 10.67 3.03 -15.97
C SER A 243 9.51 2.96 -14.99
N ILE A 244 9.05 1.76 -14.66
CA ILE A 244 8.00 1.53 -13.65
C ILE A 244 8.49 2.00 -12.28
N GLY A 245 9.75 1.69 -11.92
CA GLY A 245 10.38 2.15 -10.69
C GLY A 245 10.49 3.67 -10.61
N LEU A 246 10.95 4.31 -11.69
CA LEU A 246 11.09 5.77 -11.78
C LEU A 246 9.75 6.49 -11.60
N LEU A 247 8.71 6.01 -12.31
CA LEU A 247 7.34 6.54 -12.24
C LEU A 247 6.70 6.28 -10.88
N ASN A 248 6.90 5.09 -10.30
CA ASN A 248 6.38 4.79 -8.96
C ASN A 248 7.06 5.65 -7.89
N GLY A 249 8.33 6.04 -8.08
CA GLY A 249 8.99 6.98 -7.19
C GLY A 249 8.40 8.39 -7.25
N LEU A 250 7.78 8.77 -8.37
CA LEU A 250 7.06 10.04 -8.56
C LEU A 250 5.65 10.00 -7.95
N MET A 251 5.09 8.81 -7.72
CA MET A 251 3.79 8.66 -7.07
C MET A 251 3.91 9.07 -5.60
N LEU A 252 3.51 10.30 -5.30
CA LEU A 252 3.47 10.94 -3.98
C LEU A 252 2.54 10.24 -2.94
N GLY A 253 2.04 9.04 -3.22
CA GLY A 253 0.88 8.45 -2.57
C GLY A 253 1.14 7.62 -1.31
N CYS A 254 2.39 7.48 -0.84
CA CYS A 254 2.67 6.70 0.38
C CYS A 254 3.04 7.59 1.57
N GLY A 255 2.32 7.39 2.67
CA GLY A 255 2.39 8.20 3.87
C GLY A 255 3.79 8.45 4.46
N PRO A 256 4.61 7.40 4.68
CA PRO A 256 5.96 7.59 5.21
C PRO A 256 6.85 8.43 4.28
N LEU A 257 6.71 8.29 2.97
CA LEU A 257 7.46 9.07 2.00
C LEU A 257 7.09 10.56 2.04
N GLN A 258 5.84 10.90 2.28
CA GLN A 258 5.42 12.30 2.46
C GLN A 258 6.03 12.94 3.71
N ALA A 259 6.11 12.20 4.81
CA ALA A 259 6.83 12.68 5.99
C ALA A 259 8.31 12.94 5.68
N MET A 260 8.94 12.07 4.89
CA MET A 260 10.33 12.28 4.43
C MET A 260 10.44 13.48 3.48
N TYR A 261 9.48 13.71 2.57
CA TYR A 261 9.44 14.87 1.69
C TYR A 261 9.32 16.18 2.46
N ILE A 262 8.48 16.22 3.51
CA ILE A 262 8.36 17.39 4.39
C ILE A 262 9.66 17.61 5.17
N MET A 263 10.30 16.55 5.66
CA MET A 263 11.60 16.67 6.34
C MET A 263 12.71 17.11 5.38
N ALA A 264 12.73 16.60 4.14
CA ALA A 264 13.64 17.05 3.09
C ALA A 264 13.44 18.52 2.75
N ALA A 265 12.20 18.97 2.57
CA ALA A 265 11.92 20.41 2.42
C ALA A 265 12.30 21.22 3.67
N GLY A 266 12.35 20.60 4.84
CA GLY A 266 12.77 21.24 6.09
C GLY A 266 14.28 21.46 6.21
N THR A 267 15.11 20.76 5.44
CA THR A 267 16.58 20.93 5.52
C THR A 267 17.07 22.18 4.82
N GLY A 268 16.33 22.70 3.84
CA GLY A 268 16.75 23.86 3.05
C GLY A 268 18.02 23.62 2.23
N SER A 269 18.44 22.36 2.06
CA SER A 269 19.60 21.97 1.27
C SER A 269 19.24 20.82 0.32
N ALA A 270 19.52 21.01 -0.97
CA ALA A 270 19.30 19.99 -1.98
C ALA A 270 20.09 18.71 -1.69
N GLN A 271 21.32 18.86 -1.20
CA GLN A 271 22.19 17.72 -0.92
C GLN A 271 21.65 16.91 0.27
N GLU A 272 21.28 17.58 1.36
CA GLU A 272 20.75 16.91 2.55
C GLU A 272 19.41 16.22 2.26
N GLY A 273 18.51 16.89 1.53
CA GLY A 273 17.24 16.30 1.10
C GLY A 273 17.43 15.06 0.22
N ALA A 274 18.40 15.08 -0.70
CA ALA A 274 18.74 13.95 -1.54
C ALA A 274 19.32 12.79 -0.72
N THR A 275 20.29 13.05 0.17
CA THR A 275 20.93 12.02 1.00
C THR A 275 19.93 11.33 1.93
N MET A 276 19.02 12.09 2.56
CA MET A 276 17.99 11.50 3.42
C MET A 276 17.09 10.51 2.67
N LEU A 277 16.61 10.90 1.49
CA LEU A 277 15.72 10.05 0.71
C LEU A 277 16.45 8.90 0.00
N PHE A 278 17.74 9.06 -0.26
CA PHE A 278 18.59 7.98 -0.73
C PHE A 278 18.68 6.84 0.30
N PHE A 279 19.05 7.15 1.56
CA PHE A 279 19.13 6.13 2.63
C PHE A 279 17.76 5.53 2.97
N PHE A 280 16.71 6.35 3.01
CA PHE A 280 15.35 5.86 3.16
C PHE A 280 14.97 4.90 2.01
N GLY A 281 15.25 5.30 0.76
CA GLY A 281 15.01 4.49 -0.43
C GLY A 281 15.73 3.14 -0.36
N LEU A 282 17.03 3.15 -0.02
CA LEU A 282 17.84 1.95 0.20
C LEU A 282 17.23 1.02 1.25
N GLY A 283 16.75 1.57 2.37
CA GLY A 283 16.05 0.78 3.40
C GLY A 283 14.84 0.04 2.83
N THR A 284 14.04 0.69 1.98
CA THR A 284 12.85 0.06 1.36
C THR A 284 13.19 -1.01 0.33
N LEU A 285 14.44 -1.09 -0.16
CA LEU A 285 14.83 -2.08 -1.15
C LEU A 285 14.92 -3.47 -0.55
N VAL A 286 15.37 -3.60 0.69
CA VAL A 286 15.58 -4.91 1.32
C VAL A 286 14.27 -5.69 1.39
N PRO A 287 13.16 -5.17 1.97
CA PRO A 287 11.90 -5.91 2.02
C PRO A 287 11.31 -6.18 0.64
N LEU A 288 11.50 -5.27 -0.33
CA LEU A 288 10.94 -5.40 -1.67
C LEU A 288 11.67 -6.48 -2.50
N LEU A 289 13.01 -6.52 -2.43
CA LEU A 289 13.82 -7.56 -3.06
C LEU A 289 13.59 -8.91 -2.39
N SER A 290 13.56 -8.95 -1.05
CA SER A 290 13.23 -10.17 -0.31
C SER A 290 11.85 -10.70 -0.71
N PHE A 291 10.83 -9.84 -0.79
CA PHE A 291 9.51 -10.25 -1.25
C PHE A 291 9.53 -10.73 -2.71
N GLY A 292 10.21 -10.03 -3.62
CA GLY A 292 10.27 -10.42 -5.03
C GLY A 292 10.86 -11.82 -5.27
N LEU A 293 11.92 -12.18 -4.52
CA LEU A 293 12.56 -13.49 -4.60
C LEU A 293 11.74 -14.61 -3.96
N ILE A 294 11.00 -14.28 -2.89
CA ILE A 294 10.26 -15.25 -2.07
C ILE A 294 8.81 -15.40 -2.59
N ALA A 295 8.27 -14.41 -3.29
CA ALA A 295 6.89 -14.41 -3.78
C ALA A 295 6.58 -15.58 -4.71
N SER A 296 7.57 -16.11 -5.44
CA SER A 296 7.39 -17.28 -6.30
C SER A 296 7.34 -18.61 -5.55
N SER A 297 7.85 -18.68 -4.31
CA SER A 297 7.91 -19.90 -3.49
C SER A 297 6.89 -19.94 -2.35
N VAL A 298 6.11 -18.87 -2.18
CA VAL A 298 5.12 -18.72 -1.10
C VAL A 298 3.70 -19.01 -1.60
N SER A 299 2.91 -19.68 -0.77
CA SER A 299 1.51 -20.00 -1.09
C SER A 299 0.64 -18.75 -1.18
N ARG A 300 -0.39 -18.80 -2.03
CA ARG A 300 -1.31 -17.67 -2.26
C ARG A 300 -2.09 -17.27 -1.01
N ASP A 301 -2.34 -18.21 -0.10
CA ASP A 301 -2.96 -17.92 1.19
C ASP A 301 -2.10 -16.98 2.05
N ILE A 302 -0.78 -17.20 2.04
CA ILE A 302 0.17 -16.33 2.76
C ILE A 302 0.28 -14.98 2.07
N ILE A 303 0.28 -14.93 0.73
CA ILE A 303 0.30 -13.67 -0.03
C ILE A 303 -0.97 -12.87 0.26
N ASN A 304 -2.15 -13.49 0.23
CA ASN A 304 -3.42 -12.85 0.55
C ASN A 304 -3.47 -12.37 2.01
N LEU A 305 -2.91 -13.14 2.94
CA LEU A 305 -2.77 -12.74 4.33
C LEU A 305 -1.84 -11.52 4.48
N LEU A 306 -0.71 -11.53 3.79
CA LEU A 306 0.28 -10.44 3.80
C LEU A 306 -0.31 -9.15 3.21
N VAL A 307 -1.06 -9.26 2.11
CA VAL A 307 -1.81 -8.17 1.49
C VAL A 307 -2.83 -7.61 2.48
N ARG A 308 -3.67 -8.44 3.11
CA ARG A 308 -4.64 -7.97 4.13
C ARG A 308 -3.97 -7.35 5.35
N ALA A 309 -2.89 -7.94 5.85
CA ALA A 309 -2.11 -7.38 6.97
C ALA A 309 -1.51 -6.01 6.59
N SER A 310 -0.97 -5.89 5.39
CA SER A 310 -0.45 -4.62 4.88
C SER A 310 -1.55 -3.57 4.76
N ALA A 311 -2.75 -3.94 4.29
CA ALA A 311 -3.95 -3.08 4.19
C ALA A 311 -4.28 -2.40 5.51
N ILE A 312 -4.30 -3.18 6.60
CA ILE A 312 -4.58 -2.69 7.94
C ILE A 312 -3.48 -1.74 8.42
N MET A 313 -2.22 -2.09 8.18
CA MET A 313 -1.09 -1.20 8.49
C MET A 313 -1.19 0.13 7.71
N VAL A 314 -1.60 0.11 6.43
CA VAL A 314 -1.81 1.33 5.62
C VAL A 314 -2.80 2.27 6.30
N ILE A 315 -3.93 1.72 6.74
CA ILE A 315 -4.99 2.48 7.40
C ILE A 315 -4.45 3.06 8.72
N ALA A 316 -3.75 2.26 9.52
CA ALA A 316 -3.16 2.73 10.76
C ALA A 316 -2.18 3.89 10.52
N MET A 317 -1.30 3.77 9.52
CA MET A 317 -0.40 4.86 9.12
C MET A 317 -1.17 6.10 8.65
N GLY A 318 -2.22 5.91 7.86
CA GLY A 318 -3.11 6.98 7.42
C GLY A 318 -3.75 7.73 8.59
N LEU A 319 -4.26 7.02 9.59
CA LEU A 319 -4.84 7.61 10.80
C LEU A 319 -3.81 8.40 11.63
N MET A 320 -2.60 7.85 11.80
CA MET A 320 -1.50 8.55 12.47
C MET A 320 -1.08 9.83 11.73
N MET A 321 -1.11 9.81 10.40
CA MET A 321 -0.84 10.99 9.58
C MET A 321 -1.95 12.02 9.66
N ALA A 322 -3.21 11.58 9.70
CA ALA A 322 -4.35 12.47 9.88
C ALA A 322 -4.22 13.23 11.21
N ASP A 323 -3.87 12.55 12.31
CA ASP A 323 -3.59 13.18 13.61
C ASP A 323 -2.48 14.24 13.50
N ARG A 324 -1.35 13.88 12.87
CA ARG A 324 -0.23 14.80 12.68
C ARG A 324 -0.64 16.01 11.82
N GLY A 325 -1.41 15.79 10.76
CA GLY A 325 -1.93 16.84 9.89
C GLY A 325 -2.84 17.80 10.65
N LEU A 326 -3.77 17.27 11.44
CA LEU A 326 -4.66 18.05 12.32
C LEU A 326 -3.87 18.93 13.30
N LYS A 327 -2.84 18.37 13.94
CA LYS A 327 -1.92 19.10 14.84
C LYS A 327 -1.21 20.25 14.12
N LEU A 328 -0.73 20.02 12.90
CA LEU A 328 -0.04 21.05 12.10
C LEU A 328 -0.95 22.18 11.62
N THR A 329 -2.24 21.89 11.40
CA THR A 329 -3.23 22.91 11.03
C THR A 329 -3.73 23.76 12.22
N GLY A 330 -3.47 23.35 13.45
CA GLY A 330 -3.96 24.05 14.65
C GLY A 330 -5.49 24.02 14.82
N SER A 331 -6.19 23.06 14.20
CA SER A 331 -7.66 22.99 14.16
C SER A 331 -8.33 22.67 15.50
N GLY A 332 -7.59 22.22 16.51
CA GLY A 332 -8.14 21.84 17.82
C GLY A 332 -8.99 20.56 17.82
N TYR A 333 -8.84 19.73 16.78
CA TYR A 333 -9.44 18.40 16.62
C TYR A 333 -8.38 17.27 16.60
N ASP A 334 -7.21 17.48 17.22
CA ASP A 334 -6.20 16.44 17.37
C ASP A 334 -6.60 15.37 18.41
N PHE A 335 -5.96 14.20 18.40
CA PHE A 335 -6.33 13.10 19.31
C PHE A 335 -6.25 13.48 20.80
N ASN A 336 -5.36 14.40 21.20
CA ASN A 336 -5.26 14.83 22.60
C ASN A 336 -6.39 15.77 22.97
N SER A 337 -6.80 16.65 22.06
CA SER A 337 -7.97 17.52 22.26
C SER A 337 -9.29 16.73 22.33
N LEU A 338 -9.43 15.68 21.50
CA LEU A 338 -10.58 14.79 21.50
C LEU A 338 -10.62 13.90 22.74
N SER A 339 -9.49 13.36 23.18
CA SER A 339 -9.41 12.56 24.42
C SER A 339 -9.67 13.40 25.67
N ALA A 340 -9.18 14.65 25.72
CA ALA A 340 -9.48 15.59 26.79
C ALA A 340 -10.97 15.96 26.84
N ARG A 341 -11.60 16.19 25.69
CA ARG A 341 -13.05 16.42 25.59
C ARG A 341 -13.86 15.20 26.00
N TRP A 342 -13.39 13.99 25.67
CA TRP A 342 -14.02 12.74 26.10
C TRP A 342 -13.91 12.50 27.60
N GLN A 343 -12.76 12.79 28.21
CA GLN A 343 -12.57 12.73 29.67
C GLN A 343 -13.40 13.78 30.44
N GLN A 344 -13.69 14.92 29.82
CA GLN A 344 -14.61 15.92 30.39
C GLN A 344 -16.09 15.57 30.17
N ALA A 345 -16.41 14.70 29.19
CA ALA A 345 -17.77 14.28 28.88
C ALA A 345 -18.21 13.03 29.66
N THR A 346 -17.31 12.30 30.32
CA THR A 346 -17.66 11.31 31.34
C THR A 346 -18.12 12.04 32.60
N PRO A 347 -19.39 11.88 33.05
CA PRO A 347 -19.84 12.48 34.29
C PRO A 347 -19.02 11.85 35.42
N ALA A 348 -18.26 12.67 36.15
CA ALA A 348 -17.76 12.26 37.45
C ALA A 348 -18.98 12.02 38.34
N ASP A 349 -19.15 10.77 38.78
CA ASP A 349 -20.19 10.39 39.73
C ASP A 349 -20.15 11.33 40.94
N ASN A 350 -21.32 11.90 41.21
CA ASN A 350 -21.63 12.66 42.41
C ASN A 350 -21.29 11.83 43.65
N HIS A 351 -20.29 12.27 44.41
CA HIS A 351 -20.25 12.04 45.85
C HIS A 351 -20.17 13.38 46.57
N LEU A 352 -21.38 13.94 46.74
CA LEU A 352 -21.95 14.45 47.98
C LEU A 352 -21.03 15.27 48.90
N GLU A 353 -21.39 16.55 48.96
CA GLU A 353 -21.32 17.39 50.15
C GLU A 353 -21.48 16.60 51.46
N SER A 354 -20.54 16.81 52.39
CA SER A 354 -20.91 16.98 53.80
C SER A 354 -20.01 18.05 54.40
N GLY A 355 -20.63 19.18 54.72
CA GLY A 355 -19.98 20.31 55.38
C GLY A 355 -19.41 19.96 56.76
N GLY A 356 -18.41 20.74 57.16
CA GLY A 356 -17.77 20.68 58.47
C GLY A 356 -17.00 21.97 58.73
N THR A 357 -17.69 22.92 59.32
CA THR A 357 -17.33 24.31 59.65
C THR A 357 -16.17 24.43 60.64
N THR A 358 -15.42 25.55 60.55
CA THR A 358 -14.61 26.21 61.62
C THR A 358 -13.30 25.49 62.01
N ARG A 359 -12.12 26.14 62.10
CA ARG A 359 -11.80 27.36 62.86
C ARG A 359 -10.38 27.85 62.50
N GLN A 360 -10.22 29.16 62.36
CA GLN A 360 -8.94 29.87 62.32
C GLN A 360 -8.09 29.57 63.57
N ARG A 361 -6.78 29.35 63.36
CA ARG A 361 -5.76 30.10 64.09
C ARG A 361 -4.45 30.14 63.32
#